data_AF-A0A8J3RLU9-F1
#
_entry.id   AF-A0A8J3RLU9-F1
#
_cell.length_a   1.000
_cell.length_b   1.000
_cell.length_c   1.000
_cell.angle_alpha   90.00
_cell.angle_beta   90.00
_cell.angle_gamma   90.00
#
_symmetry.space_group_name_H-M   'P 1'
#
loop_
_entity.id
_entity.type
_entity.pdbx_description
1 polymer ?
#
loop_
_entity_poly.entity_id
_entity_poly.type
_entity_poly.pdbx_seq_one_letter_code
_entity_poly.pdbx_strand_id
1 'polypeptide(L)'
;MKYVDLNASMPLPAGGVIHGVTSPLTYLERLPEFADALPAGARVFATDPLHYDFYGPRCVKDLKLEQISFGGTGGEHFMELAFRHNCWKHEEDLVIRYEGVSDYRLDIAAPSGIEPRSVVILDEILPHPDGCSHEIALRPGTVMVVCRDLTATWEEADCPEKQPSRG
;
A
#
# COMPACT_ATOMS: atom_id res chain seq x y z
N MET A 1 -8.99 -0.60 15.23
CA MET A 1 -8.27 -1.88 15.34
C MET A 1 -7.36 -1.96 14.14
N LYS A 2 -6.14 -2.48 14.30
CA LYS A 2 -5.18 -2.71 13.22
C LYS A 2 -4.96 -4.21 13.13
N TYR A 3 -5.17 -4.80 11.97
CA TYR A 3 -5.07 -6.26 11.75
C TYR A 3 -3.75 -6.66 11.07
N VAL A 4 -3.08 -5.72 10.41
CA VAL A 4 -1.74 -5.95 9.89
C VAL A 4 -0.71 -5.97 11.02
N ASP A 5 0.12 -7.02 11.07
CA ASP A 5 1.21 -7.14 12.04
C ASP A 5 2.56 -6.83 11.39
N LEU A 6 3.22 -5.77 11.86
CA LEU A 6 4.53 -5.35 11.37
C LEU A 6 5.70 -6.01 12.13
N ASN A 7 5.42 -6.78 13.19
CA ASN A 7 6.40 -7.39 14.08
C ASN A 7 5.98 -8.82 14.49
N ALA A 8 5.42 -9.58 13.55
CA ALA A 8 4.94 -10.94 13.78
C ALA A 8 6.08 -11.90 14.14
N SER A 9 5.70 -12.97 14.82
CA SER A 9 6.58 -14.09 15.15
C SER A 9 6.23 -15.30 14.28
N MET A 10 7.20 -15.81 13.53
CA MET A 10 7.02 -16.94 12.61
C MET A 10 7.87 -18.13 13.07
N PRO A 11 7.27 -19.29 13.36
CA PRO A 11 8.01 -20.51 13.65
C PRO A 11 8.65 -21.06 12.38
N LEU A 12 9.88 -21.58 12.49
CA LEU A 12 10.58 -22.18 11.36
C LEU A 12 10.35 -23.69 11.27
N PRO A 13 10.28 -24.27 10.06
CA PRO A 13 10.10 -25.72 9.87
C PRO A 13 11.20 -26.57 10.53
N ALA A 14 12.42 -26.04 10.67
CA ALA A 14 13.55 -26.72 11.28
C ALA A 14 13.70 -26.47 12.79
N GLY A 15 12.72 -25.81 13.42
CA GLY A 15 12.79 -25.34 14.81
C GLY A 15 13.33 -23.90 14.92
N GLY A 16 12.89 -23.20 15.98
CA GLY A 16 13.18 -21.77 16.20
C GLY A 16 12.05 -20.84 15.77
N VAL A 17 12.14 -19.57 16.17
CA VAL A 17 11.17 -18.51 15.87
C VAL A 17 11.91 -17.29 15.35
N ILE A 18 11.46 -16.75 14.21
CA ILE A 18 11.89 -15.45 13.72
C ILE A 18 10.88 -14.40 14.22
N HIS A 19 11.38 -13.32 14.80
CA HIS A 19 10.60 -12.16 15.21
C HIS A 19 10.82 -11.00 14.22
N GLY A 20 9.90 -10.04 14.16
CA GLY A 20 10.06 -8.87 13.28
C GLY A 20 9.63 -9.11 11.83
N VAL A 21 8.82 -10.13 11.58
CA VAL A 21 8.30 -10.42 10.24
C VAL A 21 7.03 -9.61 10.00
N THR A 22 6.88 -9.05 8.80
CA THR A 22 5.63 -8.41 8.39
C THR A 22 4.62 -9.48 7.94
N SER A 23 3.39 -9.43 8.45
CA SER A 23 2.36 -10.43 8.18
C SER A 23 0.98 -9.79 7.93
N PRO A 24 0.35 -10.02 6.77
CA PRO A 24 -1.04 -9.65 6.51
C PRO A 24 -2.03 -10.74 6.94
N LEU A 25 -1.59 -11.87 7.53
CA LEU A 25 -2.44 -13.05 7.71
C LEU A 25 -3.73 -12.76 8.49
N THR A 26 -3.62 -12.10 9.65
CA THR A 26 -4.78 -11.72 10.45
C THR A 26 -5.71 -10.77 9.68
N TYR A 27 -5.16 -9.85 8.88
CA TYR A 27 -5.98 -8.99 8.02
C TYR A 27 -6.73 -9.80 6.97
N LEU A 28 -6.04 -10.71 6.28
CA LEU A 28 -6.63 -11.58 5.24
C LEU A 28 -7.69 -12.53 5.80
N GLU A 29 -7.52 -13.06 7.01
CA GLU A 29 -8.52 -13.89 7.69
C GLU A 29 -9.80 -13.11 8.00
N ARG A 30 -9.67 -11.82 8.32
CA ARG A 30 -10.77 -10.94 8.74
C ARG A 30 -11.42 -10.21 7.57
N LEU A 31 -10.70 -10.00 6.47
CA LEU A 31 -11.16 -9.26 5.29
C LEU A 31 -12.52 -9.74 4.77
N PRO A 32 -12.81 -11.06 4.66
CA PRO A 32 -14.14 -11.53 4.25
C PRO A 32 -15.29 -11.06 5.14
N GLU A 33 -15.03 -10.75 6.42
CA GLU A 33 -16.07 -10.31 7.36
C GLU A 33 -16.55 -8.87 7.09
N PHE A 34 -15.73 -8.05 6.43
CA PHE A 34 -16.02 -6.62 6.23
C PHE A 34 -15.80 -6.12 4.80
N ALA A 35 -15.34 -6.97 3.88
CA ALA A 35 -15.16 -6.60 2.48
C ALA A 35 -16.45 -6.02 1.87
N ASP A 36 -17.61 -6.54 2.25
CA ASP A 36 -18.91 -6.05 1.78
C ASP A 36 -19.30 -4.65 2.28
N ALA A 37 -18.66 -4.19 3.35
CA ALA A 37 -18.81 -2.83 3.87
C ALA A 37 -17.82 -1.84 3.24
N LEU A 38 -16.84 -2.31 2.46
CA LEU A 38 -15.92 -1.42 1.74
C LEU A 38 -16.59 -0.80 0.50
N PRO A 39 -16.26 0.46 0.17
CA PRO A 39 -16.53 1.04 -1.14
C PRO A 39 -16.01 0.17 -2.30
N ALA A 40 -16.55 0.34 -3.50
CA ALA A 40 -16.31 -0.60 -4.61
C ALA A 40 -14.84 -0.65 -5.02
N GLY A 41 -14.19 0.50 -5.18
CA GLY A 41 -12.79 0.56 -5.58
C GLY A 41 -11.84 0.10 -4.46
N ALA A 42 -12.10 0.53 -3.23
CA ALA A 42 -11.40 0.05 -2.03
C ALA A 42 -11.48 -1.48 -1.88
N ARG A 43 -12.65 -2.07 -2.14
CA ARG A 43 -12.87 -3.53 -2.10
C ARG A 43 -12.07 -4.24 -3.17
N VAL A 44 -12.15 -3.77 -4.42
CA VAL A 44 -11.40 -4.35 -5.54
C VAL A 44 -9.91 -4.37 -5.24
N PHE A 45 -9.38 -3.27 -4.69
CA PHE A 45 -7.97 -3.17 -4.36
C PHE A 45 -7.58 -4.09 -3.19
N ALA A 46 -8.30 -4.02 -2.05
CA ALA A 46 -7.98 -4.82 -0.86
C ALA A 46 -8.13 -6.33 -1.07
N THR A 47 -9.02 -6.76 -1.99
CA THR A 47 -9.30 -8.17 -2.25
C THR A 47 -8.60 -8.72 -3.50
N ASP A 48 -7.76 -7.93 -4.18
CA ASP A 48 -6.94 -8.45 -5.28
C ASP A 48 -6.02 -9.56 -4.74
N PRO A 49 -6.10 -10.80 -5.28
CA PRO A 49 -5.33 -11.94 -4.78
C PRO A 49 -3.81 -11.73 -4.87
N LEU A 50 -3.33 -10.80 -5.70
CA LEU A 50 -1.91 -10.48 -5.86
C LEU A 50 -1.41 -9.38 -4.91
N HIS A 51 -2.32 -8.66 -4.24
CA HIS A 51 -1.97 -7.50 -3.39
C HIS A 51 -1.09 -7.89 -2.18
N TYR A 52 -1.44 -9.00 -1.53
CA TYR A 52 -0.73 -9.52 -0.35
C TYR A 52 0.16 -10.74 -0.66
N ASP A 53 0.24 -11.17 -1.93
CA ASP A 53 1.23 -12.16 -2.36
C ASP A 53 2.60 -11.50 -2.47
N PHE A 54 3.49 -11.72 -1.50
CA PHE A 54 4.82 -11.10 -1.48
C PHE A 54 5.70 -11.42 -2.70
N TYR A 55 5.34 -12.41 -3.51
CA TYR A 55 6.00 -12.77 -4.76
C TYR A 55 5.24 -12.31 -6.02
N GLY A 56 4.02 -11.81 -5.85
CA GLY A 56 3.16 -11.35 -6.93
C GLY A 56 3.61 -10.01 -7.52
N PRO A 57 3.31 -9.76 -8.82
CA PRO A 57 3.70 -8.53 -9.51
C PRO A 57 2.94 -7.29 -9.00
N ARG A 58 1.76 -7.48 -8.41
CA ARG A 58 0.90 -6.41 -7.86
C ARG A 58 0.96 -6.31 -6.34
N CYS A 59 2.03 -6.82 -5.74
CA CYS A 59 2.23 -6.66 -4.30
C CYS A 59 2.69 -5.25 -3.97
N VAL A 60 2.01 -4.56 -3.06
CA VAL A 60 2.39 -3.18 -2.69
C VAL A 60 3.74 -3.10 -1.94
N LYS A 61 4.16 -4.20 -1.30
CA LYS A 61 5.41 -4.24 -0.54
C LYS A 61 6.60 -3.95 -1.46
N ASP A 62 7.50 -3.09 -0.98
CA ASP A 62 8.73 -2.62 -1.64
C ASP A 62 8.54 -1.53 -2.70
N LEU A 63 7.30 -1.08 -2.95
CA LEU A 63 7.06 0.13 -3.72
C LEU A 63 7.56 1.36 -2.97
N LYS A 64 8.07 2.36 -3.71
CA LYS A 64 8.61 3.61 -3.16
C LYS A 64 7.60 4.73 -3.33
N LEU A 65 7.22 5.41 -2.27
CA LEU A 65 6.42 6.62 -2.39
C LEU A 65 7.24 7.70 -3.12
N GLU A 66 6.77 8.11 -4.28
CA GLU A 66 7.44 9.07 -5.16
C GLU A 66 6.77 10.44 -5.12
N GLN A 67 5.43 10.46 -5.13
CA GLN A 67 4.70 11.71 -5.21
C GLN A 67 3.39 11.64 -4.44
N ILE A 68 3.06 12.77 -3.81
CA ILE A 68 1.74 13.05 -3.25
C ILE A 68 1.22 14.29 -3.96
N SER A 69 0.07 14.19 -4.63
CA SER A 69 -0.55 15.31 -5.32
C SER A 69 -2.00 15.50 -4.88
N PHE A 70 -2.48 16.72 -5.04
CA PHE A 70 -3.86 17.09 -4.76
C PHE A 70 -4.40 17.80 -5.98
N GLY A 71 -5.64 17.49 -6.34
CA GLY A 71 -6.29 18.12 -7.48
C GLY A 71 -7.79 18.31 -7.24
N GLY A 72 -8.42 18.96 -8.20
CA GLY A 72 -9.87 19.04 -8.23
C GLY A 72 -10.39 19.30 -9.63
N THR A 73 -11.52 18.69 -9.96
CA THR A 73 -12.21 18.88 -11.24
C THR A 73 -13.70 18.97 -10.98
N GLY A 74 -14.38 19.96 -11.56
CA GLY A 74 -15.84 20.06 -11.43
C GLY A 74 -16.37 20.25 -10.00
N GLY A 75 -15.53 20.72 -9.07
CA GLY A 75 -15.91 20.88 -7.65
C GLY A 75 -15.67 19.65 -6.78
N GLU A 76 -15.20 18.54 -7.36
CA GLU A 76 -14.70 17.40 -6.59
C GLU A 76 -13.20 17.52 -6.35
N HIS A 77 -12.76 17.18 -5.14
CA HIS A 77 -11.36 17.18 -4.73
C HIS A 77 -10.87 15.75 -4.61
N PHE A 78 -9.64 15.52 -5.07
CA PHE A 78 -8.98 14.23 -5.00
C PHE A 78 -7.54 14.38 -4.48
N MET A 79 -7.02 13.28 -3.98
CA MET A 79 -5.62 13.11 -3.61
C MET A 79 -5.06 11.91 -4.37
N GLU A 80 -3.82 11.99 -4.82
CA GLU A 80 -3.12 10.87 -5.45
C GLU A 80 -1.81 10.56 -4.71
N LEU A 81 -1.57 9.27 -4.52
CA LEU A 81 -0.28 8.73 -4.12
C LEU A 81 0.30 7.96 -5.30
N ALA A 82 1.45 8.41 -5.79
CA ALA A 82 2.20 7.71 -6.83
C ALA A 82 3.35 6.94 -6.19
N PHE A 83 3.40 5.64 -6.49
CA PHE A 83 4.42 4.74 -5.99
C PHE A 83 5.23 4.17 -7.16
N ARG A 84 6.55 4.34 -7.07
CA ARG A 84 7.50 3.76 -8.02
C ARG A 84 7.80 2.31 -7.70
N HIS A 85 7.83 1.51 -8.74
CA HIS A 85 8.24 0.12 -8.74
C HIS A 85 9.70 -0.05 -8.28
N ASN A 86 10.05 -1.24 -7.82
CA ASN A 86 11.44 -1.66 -7.65
C ASN A 86 11.81 -2.63 -8.77
N CYS A 87 12.74 -2.24 -9.65
CA CYS A 87 13.09 -2.98 -10.88
C CYS A 87 13.46 -4.47 -10.72
N TRP A 88 13.75 -4.91 -9.49
CA TRP A 88 14.03 -6.32 -9.21
C TRP A 88 12.76 -7.18 -9.00
N LYS A 89 11.61 -6.58 -8.64
CA LYS A 89 10.37 -7.27 -8.22
C LYS A 89 9.14 -6.84 -9.01
N HIS A 90 9.10 -5.59 -9.44
CA HIS A 90 7.94 -4.97 -10.04
C HIS A 90 8.28 -4.45 -11.44
N GLU A 91 7.33 -4.55 -12.36
CA GLU A 91 7.40 -4.01 -13.73
C GLU A 91 6.39 -2.86 -13.93
N GLU A 92 5.57 -2.56 -12.92
CA GLU A 92 4.50 -1.58 -12.96
C GLU A 92 4.61 -0.63 -11.76
N ASP A 93 4.40 0.66 -12.01
CA ASP A 93 4.14 1.66 -10.97
C ASP A 93 2.70 1.54 -10.47
N LEU A 94 2.44 2.05 -9.27
CA LEU A 94 1.09 2.08 -8.68
C LEU A 94 0.68 3.52 -8.42
N VAL A 95 -0.46 3.92 -8.97
CA VAL A 95 -1.14 5.17 -8.64
C VAL A 95 -2.40 4.85 -7.88
N ILE A 96 -2.53 5.40 -6.67
CA ILE A 96 -3.75 5.32 -5.88
C ILE A 96 -4.39 6.69 -5.82
N ARG A 97 -5.58 6.80 -6.38
CA ARG A 97 -6.40 8.00 -6.40
C ARG A 97 -7.51 7.88 -5.37
N TYR A 98 -7.58 8.82 -4.44
CA TYR A 98 -8.57 8.90 -3.38
C TYR A 98 -9.59 9.99 -3.70
N GLU A 99 -10.86 9.63 -3.65
CA GLU A 99 -11.98 10.53 -3.91
C GLU A 99 -12.68 10.92 -2.61
N GLY A 100 -13.08 12.19 -2.48
CA GLY A 100 -13.79 12.66 -1.29
C GLY A 100 -12.99 12.48 0.00
N VAL A 101 -11.72 12.87 -0.03
CA VAL A 101 -10.82 12.79 1.14
C VAL A 101 -11.33 13.68 2.26
N SER A 102 -11.63 13.08 3.43
CA SER A 102 -12.07 13.79 4.63
C SER A 102 -10.94 13.97 5.65
N ASP A 103 -9.91 13.12 5.60
CA ASP A 103 -8.76 13.19 6.50
C ASP A 103 -7.50 12.62 5.84
N TYR A 104 -6.35 13.23 6.12
CA TYR A 104 -5.05 12.81 5.61
C TYR A 104 -3.96 13.11 6.65
N ARG A 105 -3.12 12.11 6.93
CA ARG A 105 -1.95 12.25 7.81
C ARG A 105 -0.73 11.61 7.17
N LEU A 106 0.38 12.34 7.23
CA LEU A 106 1.71 11.86 6.87
C LEU A 106 2.59 11.95 8.11
N ASP A 107 3.02 10.80 8.60
CA ASP A 107 4.01 10.73 9.67
C ASP A 107 5.27 10.09 9.11
N ILE A 108 6.16 10.92 8.56
CA ILE A 108 7.48 10.49 8.12
C ILE A 108 8.53 11.27 8.89
N ALA A 109 9.40 10.54 9.60
CA ALA A 109 10.60 11.12 10.18
C ALA A 109 11.58 11.49 9.05
N ALA A 110 11.48 12.72 8.54
CA ALA A 110 12.46 13.25 7.59
C ALA A 110 13.66 13.84 8.36
N PRO A 111 14.89 13.33 8.19
CA PRO A 111 16.07 14.17 8.36
C PRO A 111 16.01 15.24 7.27
N SER A 112 16.02 16.50 7.67
CA SER A 112 15.98 17.68 6.81
C SER A 112 16.72 17.50 5.47
N GLY A 113 16.01 17.63 4.35
CA GLY A 113 16.60 17.91 3.03
C GLY A 113 16.82 16.73 2.06
N ILE A 114 16.47 15.50 2.44
CA ILE A 114 16.40 14.37 1.50
C ILE A 114 14.97 13.87 1.52
N GLU A 115 14.28 13.91 0.38
CA GLU A 115 12.94 13.32 0.25
C GLU A 115 13.00 11.87 0.74
N PRO A 116 12.27 11.51 1.80
CA PRO A 116 12.33 10.17 2.32
C PRO A 116 11.66 9.27 1.28
N ARG A 117 12.49 8.57 0.49
CA ARG A 117 12.11 7.44 -0.39
C ARG A 117 11.55 6.31 0.46
N SER A 118 10.36 6.56 1.00
CA SER A 118 9.73 5.74 2.01
C SER A 118 9.16 4.52 1.32
N VAL A 119 9.59 3.35 1.77
CA VAL A 119 9.27 2.09 1.12
C VAL A 119 8.06 1.48 1.80
N VAL A 120 7.08 1.04 1.03
CA VAL A 120 5.89 0.35 1.55
C VAL A 120 6.31 -0.97 2.21
N ILE A 121 5.94 -1.12 3.47
CA ILE A 121 6.07 -2.38 4.21
C ILE A 121 4.81 -3.21 3.98
N LEU A 122 3.65 -2.63 4.27
CA LEU A 122 2.33 -3.22 4.11
C LEU A 122 1.26 -2.13 4.25
N ASP A 123 0.05 -2.42 3.83
CA ASP A 123 -1.10 -1.54 4.01
C ASP A 123 -2.34 -2.30 4.50
N GLU A 124 -3.30 -1.52 4.99
CA GLU A 124 -4.55 -1.99 5.55
C GLU A 124 -5.69 -1.06 5.13
N ILE A 125 -6.79 -1.63 4.64
CA ILE A 125 -8.01 -0.89 4.29
C ILE A 125 -9.17 -1.39 5.14
N LEU A 126 -9.83 -0.47 5.84
CA LEU A 126 -10.96 -0.76 6.71
C LEU A 126 -12.18 0.11 6.35
N PRO A 127 -13.41 -0.38 6.60
CA PRO A 127 -14.60 0.44 6.50
C PRO A 127 -14.54 1.64 7.45
N HIS A 128 -15.01 2.79 6.98
CA HIS A 128 -15.09 4.02 7.76
C HIS A 128 -16.46 4.69 7.50
N PRO A 129 -17.04 5.45 8.46
CA PRO A 129 -18.30 6.17 8.23
C PRO A 129 -18.32 7.05 6.96
N ASP A 130 -17.17 7.59 6.57
CA ASP A 130 -17.02 8.41 5.37
C ASP A 130 -16.72 7.60 4.09
N GLY A 131 -16.58 6.27 4.17
CA GLY A 131 -16.19 5.37 3.08
C GLY A 131 -15.21 4.31 3.57
N CYS A 132 -13.91 4.58 3.45
CA CYS A 132 -12.85 3.73 3.99
C CYS A 132 -11.68 4.52 4.56
N SER A 133 -10.96 3.90 5.49
CA SER A 133 -9.63 4.33 5.93
C SER A 133 -8.58 3.42 5.31
N HIS A 134 -7.55 4.02 4.71
CA HIS A 134 -6.38 3.33 4.16
C HIS A 134 -5.15 3.75 4.95
N GLU A 135 -4.53 2.80 5.64
CA GLU A 135 -3.27 2.99 6.35
C GLU A 135 -2.15 2.27 5.61
N ILE A 136 -1.11 2.99 5.21
CA ILE A 136 0.07 2.44 4.53
C ILE A 136 1.27 2.61 5.47
N ALA A 137 1.78 1.49 5.97
CA ALA A 137 3.00 1.47 6.75
C ALA A 137 4.21 1.61 5.82
N LEU A 138 5.06 2.59 6.10
CA LEU A 138 6.25 2.90 5.34
C LEU A 138 7.52 2.68 6.17
N ARG A 139 8.65 2.53 5.49
CA ARG A 139 9.98 2.59 6.10
C ARG A 139 10.77 3.80 5.56
N PRO A 140 10.99 4.85 6.37
CA PRO A 140 10.31 5.16 7.62
C PRO A 140 8.90 5.73 7.40
N GLY A 141 8.02 5.60 8.39
CA GLY A 141 6.80 6.40 8.51
C GLY A 141 5.48 5.68 8.25
N THR A 142 4.39 6.44 8.15
CA THR A 142 3.04 5.95 7.85
C THR A 142 2.27 7.02 7.06
N VAL A 143 1.45 6.59 6.12
CA VAL A 143 0.41 7.40 5.48
C VAL A 143 -0.95 6.90 5.95
N MET A 144 -1.84 7.80 6.31
CA MET A 144 -3.25 7.48 6.60
C MET A 144 -4.14 8.39 5.78
N VAL A 145 -5.09 7.81 5.06
CA VAL A 145 -6.10 8.53 4.27
C VAL A 145 -7.48 8.03 4.67
N VAL A 146 -8.41 8.94 4.95
CA VAL A 146 -9.85 8.65 5.02
C VAL A 146 -10.51 9.26 3.80
N CYS A 147 -11.28 8.46 3.07
CA CYS A 147 -11.87 8.86 1.80
C CYS A 147 -13.20 8.14 1.55
N ARG A 148 -13.95 8.64 0.58
CA ARG A 148 -15.21 8.04 0.11
C ARG A 148 -15.00 6.74 -0.63
N ASP A 149 -14.03 6.71 -1.53
CA ASP A 149 -13.56 5.53 -2.25
C ASP A 149 -12.15 5.82 -2.80
N LEU A 150 -11.49 4.78 -3.29
CA LEU A 150 -10.20 4.88 -3.98
C LEU A 150 -10.23 4.11 -5.30
N THR A 151 -9.35 4.48 -6.22
CA THR A 151 -9.05 3.70 -7.42
C THR A 151 -7.54 3.47 -7.47
N ALA A 152 -7.15 2.21 -7.66
CA ALA A 152 -5.76 1.82 -7.81
C ALA A 152 -5.50 1.41 -9.27
N THR A 153 -4.50 2.02 -9.89
CA THR A 153 -4.07 1.74 -11.26
C THR A 153 -2.61 1.30 -11.23
N TRP A 154 -2.35 0.13 -11.81
CA TRP A 154 -1.00 -0.33 -12.10
C TRP A 154 -0.65 0.10 -13.53
N GLU A 155 0.47 0.81 -13.69
CA GLU A 155 0.91 1.38 -14.96
C GLU A 155 2.27 0.79 -15.33
N GLU A 156 2.40 0.25 -16.55
CA GLU A 156 3.69 -0.27 -17.05
C GLU A 156 4.79 0.78 -16.91
N ALA A 157 5.91 0.38 -16.32
CA ALA A 157 7.03 1.27 -16.06
C ALA A 157 8.32 0.74 -16.69
N ASP A 158 9.04 1.62 -17.36
CA ASP A 158 10.33 1.27 -17.94
C ASP A 158 11.39 1.12 -16.83
N CYS A 159 12.08 -0.02 -16.85
CA CYS A 159 13.26 -0.28 -16.03
C CYS A 159 14.56 -0.12 -16.82
N PRO A 160 15.15 1.07 -16.89
CA PRO A 160 16.46 1.25 -17.52
C PRO A 160 17.59 0.52 -16.76
N GLU A 161 17.36 0.15 -15.50
CA GLU A 161 18.35 -0.53 -14.64
C GLU A 161 18.35 -2.07 -14.78
N LYS A 162 17.38 -2.66 -15.48
CA LYS A 162 17.31 -4.11 -15.70
C LYS A 162 18.35 -4.48 -16.77
N GLN A 163 19.52 -4.98 -16.35
CA GLN A 163 20.45 -5.57 -17.32
C GLN A 163 19.72 -6.69 -18.07
N PRO A 164 19.86 -6.77 -19.41
CA PRO A 164 19.27 -7.86 -20.17
C PRO A 164 19.78 -9.18 -19.60
N SER A 165 18.86 -10.10 -19.32
CA SER A 165 19.21 -11.45 -18.91
C SER A 165 20.18 -12.02 -19.95
N ARG A 166 21.39 -12.38 -19.52
CA ARG A 166 22.28 -13.19 -20.34
C ARG A 166 21.64 -14.57 -20.45
N GLY A 167 21.06 -14.84 -21.62
CA GLY A 167 20.56 -16.16 -22.00
C GLY A 167 21.68 -17.18 -22.14
#